data_AF-A0A136LP00-F1
#
_entry.id   AF-A0A136LP00-F1
#
_cell.length_a   1.000
_cell.length_b   1.000
_cell.length_c   1.000
_cell.angle_alpha   90.00
_cell.angle_beta   90.00
_cell.angle_gamma   90.00
#
_symmetry.space_group_name_H-M   'P 1'
#
loop_
_entity.id
_entity.type
_entity.pdbx_description
1 polymer ?
#
loop_
_entity_poly.entity_id
_entity_poly.type
_entity_poly.pdbx_seq_one_letter_code
_entity_poly.pdbx_strand_id
1 'polypeptide(L)'
;MLNLDDKRKEQIINLQAMLIGWCERMADRMAIVDPLPGLTPQEMRDTTMNAPFSCDHGQAAIYYPWIKVMDQVRPQSKSTIFCPPSGHIAGVWARVGVERGVHKAPANEALRGTTALEWDVTKREQEILNPNGINCIRSFPGTGIRVWGARTLATVGNPSWKYVNVRRLFNYLEKSLERGMQWVVFEPNDHDLWARVRRNISAFLWTEWKEGKLFGTVPEEAYYVKCDSETNPQEMIDLGRLYVEIGVNPVKPAEFVIIRIGQWSGGGETAEA
;
A
#
# COMPACT_ATOMS: atom_id res chain seq x y z
N MET A 1 -30.76 -3.31 -2.53
CA MET A 1 -29.43 -3.47 -1.91
C MET A 1 -29.28 -4.93 -1.55
N LEU A 2 -28.09 -5.52 -1.69
CA LEU A 2 -27.88 -6.95 -1.43
C LEU A 2 -28.05 -7.19 0.09
N ASN A 3 -29.12 -7.86 0.51
CA ASN A 3 -29.35 -8.12 1.93
C ASN A 3 -28.69 -9.44 2.31
N LEU A 4 -27.61 -9.36 3.10
CA LEU A 4 -26.90 -10.53 3.60
C LEU A 4 -27.41 -10.88 4.99
N ASP A 5 -27.66 -12.16 5.26
CA ASP A 5 -27.87 -12.63 6.62
C ASP A 5 -26.58 -12.53 7.45
N ASP A 6 -26.71 -12.52 8.77
CA ASP A 6 -25.57 -12.27 9.66
C ASP A 6 -24.52 -13.39 9.61
N LYS A 7 -24.95 -14.64 9.40
CA LYS A 7 -24.06 -15.77 9.19
C LYS A 7 -23.19 -15.57 7.94
N ARG A 8 -23.77 -15.04 6.87
CA ARG A 8 -23.05 -14.75 5.62
C ARG A 8 -22.09 -13.58 5.77
N LYS A 9 -22.49 -12.53 6.51
CA LYS A 9 -21.59 -11.40 6.84
C LYS A 9 -20.36 -11.89 7.62
N GLU A 10 -20.58 -12.69 8.66
CA GLU A 10 -19.51 -13.28 9.47
C GLU A 10 -18.58 -14.17 8.63
N GLN A 11 -19.14 -15.02 7.76
CA GLN A 11 -18.35 -15.82 6.83
C GLN A 11 -17.44 -14.97 5.92
N ILE A 12 -17.97 -13.86 5.37
CA ILE A 12 -17.18 -12.96 4.53
C ILE A 12 -16.03 -12.34 5.33
N ILE A 13 -16.31 -11.82 6.53
CA ILE A 13 -15.28 -11.24 7.40
C ILE A 13 -14.19 -12.26 7.73
N ASN A 14 -14.56 -13.48 8.10
CA ASN A 14 -13.61 -14.55 8.44
C ASN A 14 -12.75 -14.96 7.23
N LEU A 15 -13.34 -15.07 6.04
CA LEU A 15 -12.58 -15.35 4.80
C LEU A 15 -11.58 -14.24 4.48
N GLN A 16 -11.98 -12.98 4.66
CA GLN A 16 -11.07 -11.85 4.48
C GLN A 16 -9.93 -11.86 5.51
N ALA A 17 -10.21 -12.18 6.77
CA ALA A 17 -9.19 -12.35 7.80
C ALA A 17 -8.19 -13.46 7.45
N MET A 18 -8.67 -14.60 6.93
CA MET A 18 -7.81 -15.69 6.46
C MET A 18 -6.92 -15.27 5.28
N LEU A 19 -7.49 -14.51 4.33
CA LEU A 19 -6.73 -13.97 3.19
C LEU A 19 -5.64 -13.01 3.67
N ILE A 20 -5.96 -12.10 4.58
CA ILE A 20 -4.99 -11.17 5.18
C ILE A 20 -3.88 -11.96 5.88
N GLY A 21 -4.23 -12.92 6.73
CA GLY A 21 -3.26 -13.76 7.43
C GLY A 21 -2.36 -14.57 6.47
N TRP A 22 -2.89 -15.00 5.33
CA TRP A 22 -2.09 -15.62 4.27
C TRP A 22 -1.09 -14.62 3.67
N CYS A 23 -1.53 -13.42 3.32
CA CYS A 23 -0.69 -12.35 2.78
C CYS A 23 0.42 -11.94 3.76
N GLU A 24 0.10 -11.78 5.04
CA GLU A 24 1.06 -11.48 6.11
C GLU A 24 2.14 -12.56 6.24
N ARG A 25 1.78 -13.85 6.18
CA ARG A 25 2.77 -14.95 6.25
C ARG A 25 3.68 -15.05 5.03
N MET A 26 3.14 -14.78 3.83
CA MET A 26 3.92 -14.89 2.60
C MET A 26 4.81 -13.66 2.36
N ALA A 27 4.54 -12.53 3.01
CA ALA A 27 5.27 -11.26 2.99
C ALA A 27 5.43 -10.57 1.60
N ASP A 28 5.10 -11.25 0.51
CA ASP A 28 5.35 -10.79 -0.86
C ASP A 28 4.11 -10.33 -1.62
N ARG A 29 2.93 -10.35 -0.98
CA ARG A 29 1.64 -10.11 -1.62
C ARG A 29 0.69 -9.37 -0.69
N MET A 30 -0.16 -8.54 -1.27
CA MET A 30 -1.14 -7.76 -0.52
C MET A 30 -2.57 -8.19 -0.85
N ALA A 31 -3.43 -8.21 0.16
CA ALA A 31 -4.86 -8.39 0.03
C ALA A 31 -5.56 -7.05 -0.23
N ILE A 32 -6.47 -7.03 -1.19
CA ILE A 32 -7.46 -5.95 -1.31
C ILE A 32 -8.77 -6.54 -0.81
N VAL A 33 -9.23 -6.07 0.34
CA VAL A 33 -10.45 -6.53 0.99
C VAL A 33 -11.56 -5.50 0.79
N ASP A 34 -12.80 -5.95 0.93
CA ASP A 34 -14.01 -5.20 0.63
C ASP A 34 -14.89 -5.03 1.87
N PRO A 35 -15.62 -3.90 1.95
CA PRO A 35 -16.66 -3.69 2.94
C PRO A 35 -17.85 -4.65 2.69
N LEU A 36 -18.64 -4.91 3.73
CA LEU A 36 -19.98 -5.47 3.53
C LEU A 36 -20.87 -4.44 2.78
N PRO A 37 -21.86 -4.88 1.99
CA PRO A 37 -22.74 -3.97 1.25
C PRO A 37 -23.64 -3.19 2.21
N GLY A 38 -23.90 -1.93 1.88
CA GLY A 38 -24.89 -1.09 2.56
C GLY A 38 -24.52 -0.56 3.94
N LEU A 39 -23.25 -0.66 4.32
CA LEU A 39 -22.77 -0.05 5.56
C LEU A 39 -22.75 1.47 5.45
N THR A 40 -23.27 2.14 6.47
CA THR A 40 -22.97 3.55 6.74
C THR A 40 -21.49 3.72 7.11
N PRO A 41 -20.93 4.94 7.07
CA PRO A 41 -19.53 5.16 7.46
C PRO A 41 -19.22 4.74 8.90
N GLN A 42 -20.16 4.92 9.83
CA GLN A 42 -19.97 4.51 11.22
C GLN A 42 -19.96 2.97 11.33
N GLU A 43 -20.92 2.28 10.70
CA GLU A 43 -20.94 0.83 10.67
C GLU A 43 -19.73 0.25 9.94
N MET A 44 -19.23 0.91 8.90
CA MET A 44 -18.02 0.53 8.18
C MET A 44 -16.80 0.59 9.08
N ARG A 45 -16.65 1.68 9.86
CA ARG A 45 -15.61 1.79 10.88
C ARG A 45 -15.74 0.66 11.89
N ASP A 46 -16.92 0.50 12.49
CA ASP A 46 -17.12 -0.44 13.59
C ASP A 46 -16.91 -1.89 13.12
N THR A 47 -17.40 -2.24 11.93
CA THR A 47 -17.18 -3.57 11.32
C THR A 47 -15.70 -3.83 11.08
N THR A 48 -14.97 -2.85 10.57
CA THR A 48 -13.52 -3.01 10.29
C THR A 48 -12.71 -3.13 11.58
N MET A 49 -13.03 -2.33 12.60
CA MET A 49 -12.31 -2.32 13.87
C MET A 49 -12.60 -3.54 14.73
N ASN A 50 -13.79 -4.13 14.60
CA ASN A 50 -14.18 -5.35 15.31
C ASN A 50 -13.84 -6.63 14.53
N ALA A 51 -13.43 -6.51 13.26
CA ALA A 51 -13.01 -7.66 12.48
C ALA A 51 -11.69 -8.23 13.02
N PRO A 52 -11.49 -9.57 12.95
CA PRO A 52 -10.25 -10.22 13.39
C PRO A 52 -9.13 -10.05 12.34
N PHE A 53 -8.93 -8.84 11.84
CA PHE A 53 -7.89 -8.50 10.87
C PHE A 53 -6.56 -8.26 11.60
N SER A 54 -5.62 -9.20 11.45
CA SER A 54 -4.23 -9.02 11.87
C SER A 54 -3.41 -8.64 10.64
N CYS A 55 -2.91 -7.40 10.60
CA CYS A 55 -2.22 -6.81 9.45
C CYS A 55 -1.03 -5.97 9.93
N ASP A 56 -0.06 -6.59 10.60
CA ASP A 56 1.03 -5.87 11.26
C ASP A 56 2.09 -5.37 10.28
N HIS A 57 2.28 -6.05 9.16
CA HIS A 57 3.23 -5.68 8.11
C HIS A 57 2.59 -4.89 6.96
N GLY A 58 1.29 -4.55 7.08
CA GLY A 58 0.58 -3.75 6.09
C GLY A 58 0.20 -4.49 4.82
N GLN A 59 0.10 -5.83 4.85
CA GLN A 59 -0.21 -6.65 3.68
C GLN A 59 -1.69 -6.64 3.28
N ALA A 60 -2.47 -5.67 3.74
CA ALA A 60 -3.87 -5.53 3.36
C ALA A 60 -4.35 -4.08 3.31
N ALA A 61 -5.31 -3.80 2.43
CA ALA A 61 -6.01 -2.53 2.32
C ALA A 61 -7.49 -2.74 2.05
N ILE A 62 -8.34 -1.90 2.64
CA ILE A 62 -9.78 -1.90 2.41
C ILE A 62 -10.22 -0.61 1.73
N TYR A 63 -11.20 -0.71 0.84
CA TYR A 63 -11.73 0.43 0.08
C TYR A 63 -13.24 0.51 0.20
N TYR A 64 -13.75 1.66 0.63
CA TYR A 64 -15.17 1.92 0.87
C TYR A 64 -15.62 3.13 0.06
N PRO A 65 -16.84 3.15 -0.51
CA PRO A 65 -17.91 2.14 -0.42
C PRO A 65 -17.96 1.19 -1.63
N TRP A 66 -19.01 0.36 -1.71
CA TRP A 66 -19.34 -0.36 -2.94
C TRP A 66 -19.57 0.61 -4.09
N ILE A 67 -19.35 0.11 -5.30
CA ILE A 67 -19.38 0.90 -6.52
C ILE A 67 -20.47 0.37 -7.44
N LYS A 68 -21.09 1.27 -8.19
CA LYS A 68 -22.07 0.92 -9.22
C LYS A 68 -21.41 0.88 -10.58
N VAL A 69 -21.63 -0.21 -11.30
CA VAL A 69 -21.04 -0.45 -12.63
C VAL A 69 -22.09 -0.97 -13.59
N MET A 70 -21.80 -0.91 -14.89
CA MET A 70 -22.62 -1.60 -15.91
C MET A 70 -22.50 -3.12 -15.72
N ASP A 71 -23.62 -3.84 -15.79
CA ASP A 71 -23.65 -5.31 -15.68
C ASP A 71 -22.95 -5.94 -16.91
N GLN A 72 -21.67 -6.28 -16.76
CA GLN A 72 -20.87 -6.94 -17.79
C GLN A 72 -21.18 -8.44 -17.92
N VAL A 73 -21.87 -9.04 -16.94
CA VAL A 73 -22.30 -10.45 -16.99
C VAL A 73 -23.54 -10.58 -17.88
N ARG A 74 -24.42 -9.57 -17.87
CA ARG A 74 -25.61 -9.48 -18.72
C ARG A 74 -25.61 -8.17 -19.51
N PRO A 75 -24.67 -7.98 -20.46
CA PRO A 75 -24.48 -6.71 -21.15
C PRO A 75 -25.71 -6.25 -21.95
N GLN A 76 -26.53 -7.20 -22.43
CA GLN A 76 -27.78 -6.92 -23.17
C GLN A 76 -28.84 -6.24 -22.31
N SER A 77 -28.79 -6.42 -20.98
CA SER A 77 -29.75 -5.81 -20.06
C SER A 77 -29.59 -4.29 -19.95
N LYS A 78 -28.43 -3.74 -20.33
CA LYS A 78 -28.01 -2.36 -20.06
C LYS A 78 -28.23 -1.94 -18.59
N SER A 79 -28.31 -2.92 -17.69
CA SER A 79 -28.55 -2.66 -16.27
C SER A 79 -27.25 -2.30 -15.56
N THR A 80 -27.40 -1.67 -14.40
CA THR A 80 -26.29 -1.37 -13.50
C THR A 80 -26.41 -2.20 -12.24
N ILE A 81 -25.30 -2.70 -11.73
CA ILE A 81 -25.22 -3.48 -10.49
C ILE A 81 -24.24 -2.81 -9.52
N PHE A 82 -24.48 -3.01 -8.22
CA PHE A 82 -23.47 -2.70 -7.20
C PHE A 82 -22.53 -3.90 -7.06
N CYS A 83 -21.23 -3.63 -6.98
CA CYS A 83 -20.21 -4.63 -6.72
C CYS A 83 -19.17 -4.12 -5.71
N PRO A 84 -18.46 -5.04 -5.04
CA PRO A 84 -17.31 -4.67 -4.23
C PRO A 84 -16.22 -3.98 -5.09
N PRO A 85 -15.47 -3.01 -4.52
CA PRO A 85 -14.50 -2.23 -5.28
C PRO A 85 -13.16 -2.94 -5.56
N SER A 86 -12.80 -4.01 -4.84
CA SER A 86 -11.48 -4.66 -4.90
C SER A 86 -10.95 -4.91 -6.33
N GLY A 87 -11.79 -5.43 -7.23
CA GLY A 87 -11.40 -5.67 -8.62
C GLY A 87 -11.01 -4.40 -9.38
N HIS A 88 -11.74 -3.30 -9.17
CA HIS A 88 -11.42 -2.01 -9.79
C HIS A 88 -10.16 -1.39 -9.18
N ILE A 89 -10.00 -1.53 -7.86
CA ILE A 89 -8.80 -1.08 -7.15
C ILE A 89 -7.56 -1.84 -7.62
N ALA A 90 -7.65 -3.15 -7.85
CA ALA A 90 -6.57 -3.93 -8.43
C ALA A 90 -6.16 -3.38 -9.81
N GLY A 91 -7.13 -3.02 -10.64
CA GLY A 91 -6.89 -2.34 -11.91
C GLY A 91 -6.20 -0.97 -11.76
N VAL A 92 -6.60 -0.17 -10.77
CA VAL A 92 -5.93 1.10 -10.44
C VAL A 92 -4.49 0.86 -9.98
N TRP A 93 -4.26 -0.12 -9.10
CA TRP A 93 -2.92 -0.47 -8.61
C TRP A 93 -1.99 -0.89 -9.74
N ALA A 94 -2.47 -1.71 -10.66
CA ALA A 94 -1.72 -2.15 -11.83
C ALA A 94 -1.40 -0.97 -12.76
N ARG A 95 -2.41 -0.16 -13.10
CA ARG A 95 -2.26 1.01 -13.97
C ARG A 95 -1.23 2.00 -13.41
N VAL A 96 -1.38 2.41 -12.14
CA VAL A 96 -0.44 3.33 -11.49
C VAL A 96 0.96 2.73 -11.43
N GLY A 97 1.06 1.43 -11.13
CA GLY A 97 2.35 0.73 -11.08
C GLY A 97 3.10 0.80 -12.41
N VAL A 98 2.39 0.65 -13.54
CA VAL A 98 2.96 0.73 -14.90
C VAL A 98 3.25 2.18 -15.31
N GLU A 99 2.29 3.10 -15.11
CA GLU A 99 2.38 4.47 -15.63
C GLU A 99 3.30 5.36 -14.78
N ARG A 100 3.41 5.11 -13.48
CA ARG A 100 4.06 6.01 -12.51
C ARG A 100 5.05 5.32 -11.58
N GLY A 101 5.14 3.98 -11.62
CA GLY A 101 5.94 3.20 -10.70
C GLY A 101 5.23 2.89 -9.38
N VAL A 102 5.63 1.78 -8.75
CA VAL A 102 5.01 1.23 -7.53
C VAL A 102 5.10 2.17 -6.31
N HIS A 103 6.10 3.06 -6.29
CA HIS A 103 6.33 4.04 -5.24
C HIS A 103 5.25 5.15 -5.20
N LYS A 104 4.51 5.37 -6.29
CA LYS A 104 3.41 6.34 -6.33
C LYS A 104 2.17 5.77 -5.62
N ALA A 105 1.64 6.51 -4.64
CA ALA A 105 0.36 6.19 -4.00
C ALA A 105 -0.76 6.02 -5.05
N PRO A 106 -1.51 4.89 -5.05
CA PRO A 106 -2.65 4.66 -5.93
C PRO A 106 -3.91 5.40 -5.44
N ALA A 107 -3.77 6.69 -5.15
CA ALA A 107 -4.82 7.60 -4.70
C ALA A 107 -4.81 8.87 -5.56
N ASN A 108 -5.93 9.59 -5.53
CA ASN A 108 -6.30 10.63 -6.50
C ASN A 108 -6.36 10.09 -7.94
N GLU A 109 -6.82 8.85 -8.08
CA GLU A 109 -6.93 8.13 -9.35
C GLU A 109 -8.38 7.96 -9.76
N ALA A 110 -8.68 8.21 -11.04
CA ALA A 110 -10.02 7.96 -11.57
C ALA A 110 -10.37 6.47 -11.53
N LEU A 111 -11.55 6.15 -10.98
CA LEU A 111 -12.09 4.81 -10.96
C LEU A 111 -12.91 4.57 -12.24
N ARG A 112 -12.23 4.11 -13.29
CA ARG A 112 -12.82 3.92 -14.63
C ARG A 112 -13.89 2.83 -14.58
N GLY A 113 -14.96 3.01 -15.36
CA GLY A 113 -16.07 2.04 -15.44
C GLY A 113 -17.09 2.12 -14.30
N THR A 114 -16.87 2.99 -13.31
CA THR A 114 -17.80 3.24 -12.23
C THR A 114 -18.76 4.38 -12.58
N THR A 115 -20.06 4.16 -12.38
CA THR A 115 -21.12 5.14 -12.68
C THR A 115 -21.65 5.85 -11.45
N ALA A 116 -21.58 5.22 -10.27
CA ALA A 116 -22.02 5.80 -9.01
C ALA A 116 -21.36 5.09 -7.82
N LEU A 117 -21.52 5.67 -6.62
CA LEU A 117 -21.13 5.06 -5.35
C LEU A 117 -22.37 4.59 -4.60
N GLU A 118 -22.23 3.55 -3.78
CA GLU A 118 -23.29 3.11 -2.87
C GLU A 118 -23.55 4.15 -1.77
N TRP A 119 -22.50 4.86 -1.33
CA TRP A 119 -22.56 5.95 -0.37
C TRP A 119 -21.74 7.14 -0.87
N ASP A 120 -22.26 8.37 -0.80
CA ASP A 120 -21.46 9.55 -1.12
C ASP A 120 -20.73 10.05 0.13
N VAL A 121 -19.50 9.58 0.32
CA VAL A 121 -18.71 9.85 1.53
C VAL A 121 -18.34 11.34 1.60
N THR A 122 -18.80 12.00 2.65
CA THR A 122 -18.45 13.40 2.95
C THR A 122 -17.04 13.51 3.52
N LYS A 123 -16.51 14.74 3.56
CA LYS A 123 -15.20 15.02 4.17
C LYS A 123 -15.16 14.62 5.66
N ARG A 124 -16.22 14.93 6.41
CA ARG A 124 -16.32 14.63 7.84
C ARG A 124 -16.39 13.14 8.12
N GLU A 125 -17.12 12.38 7.31
CA GLU A 125 -17.16 10.92 7.43
C GLU A 125 -15.80 10.30 7.10
N GLN A 126 -15.12 10.81 6.06
CA GLN A 126 -13.76 10.39 5.74
C GLN A 126 -12.78 10.64 6.90
N GLU A 127 -12.90 11.74 7.64
CA GLU A 127 -12.07 12.04 8.81
C GLU A 127 -12.22 10.99 9.93
N ILE A 128 -13.37 10.31 10.00
CA ILE A 128 -13.64 9.19 10.93
C ILE A 128 -13.09 7.87 10.38
N LEU A 129 -13.15 7.65 9.07
CA LEU A 129 -12.73 6.40 8.42
C LEU A 129 -11.21 6.28 8.28
N ASN A 130 -10.56 7.33 7.79
CA ASN A 130 -9.14 7.33 7.42
C ASN A 130 -8.21 6.86 8.56
N PRO A 131 -8.36 7.30 9.83
CA PRO A 131 -7.51 6.86 10.94
C PRO A 131 -7.48 5.34 11.15
N ASN A 132 -8.51 4.64 10.70
CA ASN A 132 -8.64 3.18 10.83
C ASN A 132 -8.15 2.43 9.57
N GLY A 133 -7.40 3.10 8.68
CA GLY A 133 -6.88 2.48 7.46
C GLY A 133 -7.93 2.24 6.35
N ILE A 134 -9.14 2.81 6.50
CA ILE A 134 -10.23 2.65 5.54
C ILE A 134 -10.08 3.69 4.43
N ASN A 135 -9.85 3.24 3.19
CA ASN A 135 -9.64 4.13 2.05
C ASN A 135 -10.96 4.49 1.40
N CYS A 136 -11.30 5.77 1.37
CA CYS A 136 -12.54 6.24 0.75
C CYS A 136 -12.42 6.30 -0.78
N ILE A 137 -13.48 5.94 -1.48
CA ILE A 137 -13.74 6.26 -2.88
C ILE A 137 -14.79 7.36 -2.88
N ARG A 138 -14.54 8.46 -3.58
CA ARG A 138 -15.36 9.68 -3.50
C ARG A 138 -15.70 10.23 -4.86
N SER A 139 -16.88 10.83 -4.97
CA SER A 139 -17.29 11.58 -6.16
C SER A 139 -16.91 13.05 -5.99
N PHE A 140 -16.31 13.64 -7.02
CA PHE A 140 -15.95 15.04 -7.05
C PHE A 140 -16.53 15.73 -8.29
N PRO A 141 -17.17 16.89 -8.15
CA PRO A 141 -17.59 17.69 -9.29
C PRO A 141 -16.42 17.96 -10.25
N GLY A 142 -16.66 17.78 -11.56
CA GLY A 142 -15.68 18.01 -12.63
C GLY A 142 -14.58 16.96 -12.79
N THR A 143 -14.30 16.14 -11.77
CA THR A 143 -13.22 15.13 -11.83
C THR A 143 -13.68 13.68 -11.66
N GLY A 144 -14.97 13.48 -11.36
CA GLY A 144 -15.62 12.18 -11.32
C GLY A 144 -15.31 11.38 -10.04
N ILE A 145 -15.51 10.07 -10.14
CA ILE A 145 -15.28 9.14 -9.03
C ILE A 145 -13.80 8.79 -8.93
N ARG A 146 -13.22 9.00 -7.74
CA ARG A 146 -11.79 8.83 -7.48
C ARG A 146 -11.51 7.96 -6.26
N VAL A 147 -10.45 7.18 -6.35
CA VAL A 147 -9.82 6.56 -5.18
C VAL A 147 -9.17 7.66 -4.36
N TRP A 148 -9.56 7.79 -3.10
CA TRP A 148 -9.20 8.93 -2.24
C TRP A 148 -8.57 8.48 -0.90
N GLY A 149 -7.76 7.42 -0.96
CA GLY A 149 -6.97 6.91 0.16
C GLY A 149 -5.93 5.89 -0.32
N ALA A 150 -4.81 5.80 0.39
CA ALA A 150 -3.74 4.83 0.14
C ALA A 150 -3.12 4.29 1.43
N ARG A 151 -3.95 4.10 2.47
CA ARG A 151 -3.57 3.52 3.76
C ARG A 151 -3.76 2.00 3.78
N THR A 152 -2.96 1.31 4.57
CA THR A 152 -3.10 -0.13 4.84
C THR A 152 -3.90 -0.33 6.13
N LEU A 153 -4.33 -1.57 6.39
CA LEU A 153 -4.93 -1.94 7.68
C LEU A 153 -3.92 -1.92 8.84
N ALA A 154 -2.61 -1.82 8.59
CA ALA A 154 -1.60 -1.62 9.63
C ALA A 154 -1.63 -0.21 10.26
N THR A 155 -2.42 0.72 9.71
CA THR A 155 -2.40 2.15 10.09
C THR A 155 -2.45 2.39 11.60
N VAL A 156 -3.22 1.57 12.34
CA VAL A 156 -3.40 1.72 13.79
C VAL A 156 -2.24 1.08 14.57
N GLY A 157 -1.80 -0.12 14.18
CA GLY A 157 -0.83 -0.92 14.94
C GLY A 157 0.63 -0.65 14.59
N ASN A 158 0.93 -0.32 13.32
CA ASN A 158 2.29 -0.14 12.84
C ASN A 158 2.39 1.01 11.81
N PRO A 159 2.69 2.25 12.26
CA PRO A 159 2.77 3.41 11.39
C PRO A 159 3.83 3.32 10.29
N SER A 160 4.86 2.48 10.44
CA SER A 160 5.89 2.26 9.40
C SER A 160 5.29 1.65 8.13
N TRP A 161 4.24 0.84 8.27
CA TRP A 161 3.54 0.20 7.16
C TRP A 161 2.22 0.89 6.81
N LYS A 162 2.01 2.13 7.25
CA LYS A 162 0.77 2.89 7.07
C LYS A 162 0.32 2.99 5.61
N TYR A 163 1.24 3.08 4.63
CA TYR A 163 0.89 3.41 3.24
C TYR A 163 1.05 2.24 2.28
N VAL A 164 0.06 2.07 1.40
CA VAL A 164 0.00 1.03 0.36
C VAL A 164 1.19 1.10 -0.57
N ASN A 165 1.56 2.27 -1.07
CA ASN A 165 2.71 2.40 -1.98
C ASN A 165 4.04 2.05 -1.31
N VAL A 166 4.19 2.33 -0.02
CA VAL A 166 5.38 1.95 0.74
C VAL A 166 5.46 0.43 0.83
N ARG A 167 4.39 -0.24 1.28
CA ARG A 167 4.39 -1.72 1.36
C ARG A 167 4.60 -2.37 -0.01
N ARG A 168 3.92 -1.88 -1.05
CA ARG A 168 4.09 -2.39 -2.41
C ARG A 168 5.51 -2.19 -2.94
N LEU A 169 6.17 -1.06 -2.61
CA LEU A 169 7.56 -0.82 -2.97
C LEU A 169 8.48 -1.85 -2.31
N PHE A 170 8.32 -2.13 -1.02
CA PHE A 170 9.12 -3.18 -0.37
C PHE A 170 8.88 -4.57 -0.98
N ASN A 171 7.63 -4.98 -1.23
CA ASN A 171 7.37 -6.27 -1.89
C ASN A 171 8.03 -6.35 -3.27
N TYR A 172 8.06 -5.23 -4.01
CA TYR A 172 8.75 -5.14 -5.29
C TYR A 172 10.28 -5.27 -5.15
N LEU A 173 10.88 -4.57 -4.18
CA LEU A 173 12.32 -4.64 -3.93
C LEU A 173 12.73 -6.05 -3.51
N GLU A 174 12.03 -6.63 -2.53
CA GLU A 174 12.25 -8.00 -2.03
C GLU A 174 12.20 -9.02 -3.17
N LYS A 175 11.14 -8.98 -4.02
CA LYS A 175 11.02 -9.92 -5.15
C LYS A 175 12.05 -9.69 -6.25
N SER A 176 12.45 -8.44 -6.48
CA SER A 176 13.48 -8.13 -7.48
C SER A 176 14.85 -8.63 -7.02
N LEU A 177 15.17 -8.45 -5.74
CA LEU A 177 16.40 -8.94 -5.12
C LEU A 177 16.42 -10.47 -5.05
N GLU A 178 15.33 -11.12 -4.63
CA GLU A 178 15.22 -12.58 -4.60
C GLU A 178 15.52 -13.21 -5.96
N ARG A 179 14.98 -12.64 -7.04
CA ARG A 179 15.23 -13.10 -8.42
C ARG A 179 16.63 -12.75 -8.90
N GLY A 180 17.09 -11.53 -8.63
CA GLY A 180 18.39 -11.04 -9.07
C GLY A 180 19.56 -11.77 -8.41
N MET A 181 19.39 -12.24 -7.17
CA MET A 181 20.44 -12.86 -6.36
C MET A 181 20.48 -14.39 -6.44
N GLN A 182 19.72 -15.03 -7.34
CA GLN A 182 19.72 -16.49 -7.48
C GLN A 182 21.10 -17.09 -7.78
N TRP A 183 21.98 -16.35 -8.45
CA TRP A 183 23.34 -16.80 -8.78
C TRP A 183 24.25 -16.98 -7.55
N VAL A 184 23.88 -16.40 -6.40
CA VAL A 184 24.67 -16.47 -5.15
C VAL A 184 24.59 -17.87 -4.52
N VAL A 185 23.55 -18.63 -4.85
CA VAL A 185 23.30 -19.95 -4.25
C VAL A 185 24.41 -20.92 -4.66
N PHE A 186 25.03 -21.59 -3.67
CA PHE A 186 26.17 -22.51 -3.82
C PHE A 186 27.49 -21.89 -4.27
N GLU A 187 27.61 -20.56 -4.30
CA GLU A 187 28.91 -19.91 -4.47
C GLU A 187 29.78 -20.04 -3.19
N PRO A 188 31.12 -20.03 -3.32
CA PRO A 188 32.02 -19.96 -2.16
C PRO A 188 31.70 -18.73 -1.29
N ASN A 189 31.43 -18.94 0.00
CA ASN A 189 31.10 -17.87 0.94
C ASN A 189 32.36 -17.14 1.42
N ASP A 190 32.91 -16.28 0.56
CA ASP A 190 34.15 -15.53 0.79
C ASP A 190 33.97 -14.02 0.59
N HIS A 191 35.04 -13.27 0.86
CA HIS A 191 35.04 -11.82 0.72
C HIS A 191 34.75 -11.33 -0.72
N ASP A 192 35.11 -12.13 -1.74
CA ASP A 192 34.87 -11.80 -3.13
C ASP A 192 33.37 -11.94 -3.47
N LEU A 193 32.71 -12.98 -2.99
CA LEU A 193 31.26 -13.12 -3.06
C LEU A 193 30.56 -11.93 -2.39
N TRP A 194 30.97 -11.57 -1.18
CA TRP A 194 30.37 -10.45 -0.44
C TRP A 194 30.51 -9.13 -1.20
N ALA A 195 31.69 -8.87 -1.78
CA ALA A 195 31.93 -7.69 -2.60
C ALA A 195 31.07 -7.68 -3.88
N ARG A 196 30.90 -8.84 -4.54
CA ARG A 196 30.00 -8.96 -5.70
C ARG A 196 28.54 -8.73 -5.31
N VAL A 197 28.08 -9.29 -4.20
CA VAL A 197 26.70 -9.12 -3.70
C VAL A 197 26.42 -7.65 -3.38
N ARG A 198 27.27 -6.99 -2.59
CA ARG A 198 27.11 -5.55 -2.29
C ARG A 198 27.03 -4.71 -3.56
N ARG A 199 27.93 -4.96 -4.50
CA ARG A 199 27.98 -4.20 -5.77
C ARG A 199 26.71 -4.35 -6.58
N ASN A 200 26.18 -5.56 -6.73
CA ASN A 200 24.97 -5.80 -7.52
C ASN A 200 23.74 -5.17 -6.85
N ILE A 201 23.58 -5.35 -5.54
CA ILE A 201 22.43 -4.80 -4.80
C ILE A 201 22.50 -3.26 -4.79
N SER A 202 23.68 -2.67 -4.53
CA SER A 202 23.85 -1.23 -4.58
C SER A 202 23.58 -0.66 -5.98
N ALA A 203 23.98 -1.34 -7.05
CA ALA A 203 23.69 -0.90 -8.41
C ALA A 203 22.17 -0.91 -8.71
N PHE A 204 21.45 -1.94 -8.24
CA PHE A 204 19.99 -1.97 -8.31
C PHE A 204 19.37 -0.82 -7.53
N LEU A 205 19.67 -0.67 -6.24
CA LEU A 205 19.09 0.38 -5.39
C LEU A 205 19.46 1.80 -5.85
N TRP A 206 20.63 1.98 -6.46
CA TRP A 206 20.99 3.24 -7.12
C TRP A 206 20.03 3.59 -8.26
N THR A 207 19.65 2.60 -9.07
CA THR A 207 18.67 2.79 -10.16
C THR A 207 17.30 3.16 -9.57
N GLU A 208 16.86 2.45 -8.54
CA GLU A 208 15.60 2.71 -7.85
C GLU A 208 15.55 4.13 -7.24
N TRP A 209 16.66 4.58 -6.66
CA TRP A 209 16.81 5.95 -6.16
C TRP A 209 16.79 6.99 -7.28
N LYS A 210 17.52 6.75 -8.38
CA LYS A 210 17.50 7.64 -9.56
C LYS A 210 16.12 7.78 -10.20
N GLU A 211 15.30 6.74 -10.13
CA GLU A 211 13.90 6.76 -10.56
C GLU A 211 12.96 7.46 -9.56
N GLY A 212 13.48 7.97 -8.44
CA GLY A 212 12.70 8.71 -7.44
C GLY A 212 11.87 7.84 -6.50
N LYS A 213 12.13 6.52 -6.45
CA LYS A 213 11.43 5.61 -5.53
C LYS A 213 11.91 5.74 -4.09
N LEU A 214 13.16 6.14 -3.90
CA LEU A 214 13.80 6.32 -2.59
C LEU A 214 14.05 7.80 -2.32
N PHE A 215 13.89 8.20 -1.05
CA PHE A 215 14.10 9.55 -0.57
C PHE A 215 15.57 9.79 -0.21
N GLY A 216 16.10 10.95 -0.56
CA GLY A 216 17.49 11.32 -0.27
C GLY A 216 18.07 12.14 -1.40
N THR A 217 18.92 13.10 -1.07
CA THR A 217 19.66 13.92 -2.04
C THR A 217 20.94 13.23 -2.51
N VAL A 218 21.45 12.29 -1.72
CA VAL A 218 22.58 11.40 -2.03
C VAL A 218 22.19 9.93 -1.75
N PRO A 219 22.86 8.93 -2.37
CA PRO A 219 22.54 7.51 -2.17
C PRO A 219 22.57 7.06 -0.70
N GLU A 220 23.48 7.59 0.09
CA GLU A 220 23.70 7.21 1.50
C GLU A 220 22.53 7.62 2.41
N GLU A 221 21.72 8.60 2.01
CA GLU A 221 20.47 8.97 2.68
C GLU A 221 19.30 8.07 2.25
N ALA A 222 19.44 7.41 1.10
CA ALA A 222 18.39 6.65 0.44
C ALA A 222 18.44 5.16 0.75
N TYR A 223 19.63 4.57 0.85
CA TYR A 223 19.80 3.16 1.16
C TYR A 223 21.19 2.82 1.70
N TYR A 224 21.31 1.64 2.31
CA TYR A 224 22.59 1.01 2.61
C TYR A 224 22.54 -0.49 2.30
N VAL A 225 23.71 -1.08 2.04
CA VAL A 225 23.89 -2.52 1.83
C VAL A 225 25.10 -2.99 2.61
N LYS A 226 24.89 -3.93 3.54
CA LYS A 226 25.94 -4.51 4.36
C LYS A 226 26.02 -6.02 4.13
N CYS A 227 27.22 -6.47 3.78
CA CYS A 227 27.58 -7.87 3.61
C CYS A 227 29.10 -7.93 3.80
N ASP A 228 29.50 -8.16 5.04
CA ASP A 228 30.87 -8.15 5.54
C ASP A 228 31.02 -9.15 6.69
N SER A 229 32.19 -9.17 7.32
CA SER A 229 32.51 -10.08 8.43
C SER A 229 31.68 -9.81 9.69
N GLU A 230 31.09 -8.63 9.85
CA GLU A 230 30.19 -8.36 10.99
C GLU A 230 28.83 -9.03 10.76
N THR A 231 28.31 -8.95 9.54
CA THR A 231 27.06 -9.66 9.16
C THR A 231 27.27 -11.17 8.95
N ASN A 232 28.49 -11.58 8.60
CA ASN A 232 28.85 -12.97 8.28
C ASN A 232 30.10 -13.41 9.07
N PRO A 233 29.98 -13.56 10.40
CA PRO A 233 31.06 -14.15 11.20
C PRO A 233 31.26 -15.63 10.82
N GLN A 234 32.40 -16.20 11.23
CA GLN A 234 32.76 -17.59 10.91
C GLN A 234 31.66 -18.60 11.26
N GLU A 235 30.98 -18.39 12.38
CA GLU A 235 29.84 -19.20 12.84
C GLU A 235 28.70 -19.27 11.80
N MET A 236 28.43 -18.19 11.07
CA MET A 236 27.40 -18.17 10.03
C MET A 236 27.89 -18.81 8.73
N ILE A 237 29.17 -18.62 8.42
CA ILE A 237 29.83 -19.24 7.26
C ILE A 237 29.82 -20.76 7.40
N ASP A 238 30.16 -21.28 8.60
CA ASP A 238 30.18 -22.70 8.91
C ASP A 238 28.79 -23.34 8.83
N LEU A 239 27.72 -22.56 9.06
CA LEU A 239 26.33 -22.96 8.85
C LEU A 239 25.88 -22.89 7.38
N GLY A 240 26.76 -22.48 6.47
CA GLY A 240 26.46 -22.30 5.05
C GLY A 240 25.49 -21.14 4.77
N ARG A 241 25.46 -20.12 5.63
CA ARG A 241 24.54 -18.97 5.51
C ARG A 241 25.27 -17.72 5.08
N LEU A 242 24.62 -16.95 4.19
CA LEU A 242 25.03 -15.61 3.82
C LEU A 242 23.93 -14.62 4.23
N TYR A 243 24.28 -13.67 5.07
CA TYR A 243 23.42 -12.58 5.53
C TYR A 243 23.79 -11.29 4.79
N VAL A 244 22.76 -10.64 4.26
CA VAL A 244 22.87 -9.32 3.65
C VAL A 244 21.86 -8.42 4.34
N GLU A 245 22.33 -7.35 4.96
CA GLU A 245 21.48 -6.34 5.57
C GLU A 245 21.27 -5.20 4.58
N ILE A 246 20.01 -4.83 4.37
CA ILE A 246 19.61 -3.78 3.42
C ILE A 246 18.64 -2.85 4.12
N GLY A 247 18.97 -1.56 4.18
CA GLY A 247 18.04 -0.52 4.57
C GLY A 247 17.68 0.36 3.39
N VAL A 248 16.41 0.77 3.30
CA VAL A 248 15.91 1.67 2.27
C VAL A 248 15.00 2.73 2.88
N ASN A 249 15.05 3.94 2.32
CA ASN A 249 14.25 5.08 2.73
C ASN A 249 13.21 5.39 1.64
N PRO A 250 11.97 4.88 1.74
CA PRO A 250 10.97 5.04 0.70
C PRO A 250 10.39 6.45 0.67
N VAL A 251 10.01 6.95 -0.50
CA VAL A 251 9.20 8.17 -0.59
C VAL A 251 7.80 7.93 0.00
N LYS A 252 7.32 8.88 0.81
CA LYS A 252 5.99 8.83 1.45
C LYS A 252 5.05 9.83 0.79
N PRO A 253 3.74 9.53 0.67
CA PRO A 253 2.79 10.44 0.05
C PRO A 253 2.54 11.69 0.91
N ALA A 254 2.37 12.84 0.27
CA ALA A 254 1.84 14.05 0.89
C ALA A 254 0.31 13.91 1.05
N GLU A 255 -0.12 13.34 2.18
CA GLU A 255 -1.54 13.09 2.46
C GLU A 255 -2.30 14.38 2.84
N PHE A 256 -1.62 15.33 3.47
CA PHE A 256 -2.18 16.62 3.86
C PHE A 256 -1.29 17.74 3.33
N VAL A 257 -1.90 18.75 2.73
CA VAL A 257 -1.23 20.00 2.34
C VAL A 257 -1.76 21.09 3.26
N ILE A 258 -0.91 21.56 4.16
CA ILE A 258 -1.24 22.63 5.10
C ILE A 258 -0.61 23.91 4.55
N ILE A 259 -1.45 24.83 4.05
CA ILE A 259 -1.02 26.15 3.57
C ILE A 259 -1.30 27.16 4.69
N ARG A 260 -0.25 27.79 5.21
CA ARG A 260 -0.35 28.88 6.20
C ARG A 260 -0.14 30.20 5.47
N ILE A 261 -1.07 31.14 5.62
CA ILE A 261 -0.97 32.48 5.05
C ILE A 261 -0.90 33.46 6.21
N GLY A 262 0.20 34.22 6.28
CA GLY A 262 0.41 35.29 7.25
C GLY A 262 0.52 36.64 6.55
N GLN A 263 0.18 37.71 7.25
CA GLN A 263 0.40 39.07 6.76
C GLN A 263 1.90 39.40 6.89
N TRP A 264 2.58 39.60 5.76
CA TRP A 264 3.98 40.02 5.74
C TRP A 264 4.05 41.54 5.62
N SER A 265 4.54 42.21 6.67
CA SER A 265 4.70 43.67 6.73
C SER A 265 6.00 44.18 6.08
N GLY A 266 6.67 43.34 5.29
CA GLY A 266 7.90 43.72 4.56
C GLY A 266 9.16 43.78 5.43
N GLY A 267 9.20 43.05 6.56
CA GLY A 267 10.44 42.96 7.36
C GLY A 267 10.35 42.43 8.80
N GLY A 268 9.18 42.08 9.32
CA GLY A 268 9.05 41.44 10.64
C GLY A 268 8.08 40.27 10.59
N GLU A 269 8.55 39.08 10.92
CA GLU A 269 7.71 37.88 11.03
C GLU A 269 6.87 37.93 12.30
N THR A 270 5.54 37.91 12.15
CA THR A 270 4.64 37.37 13.17
C THR A 270 3.79 36.27 12.54
N ALA A 271 4.01 35.04 12.98
CA ALA A 271 3.14 33.90 12.70
C ALA A 271 2.27 33.64 13.92
N GLU A 272 0.95 33.50 13.73
CA GLU A 272 0.06 32.93 14.75
C GLU A 272 -0.13 31.43 14.53
N ALA A 273 -0.39 30.72 15.64
CA ALA A 273 -0.25 29.27 15.83
C ALA A 273 -1.05 28.37 14.87
#